data_AF-A0A2W0ASB6-F1
#
_entry.id   AF-A0A2W0ASB6-F1
#
_cell.length_a   1.000
_cell.length_b   1.000
_cell.length_c   1.000
_cell.angle_alpha   90.00
_cell.angle_beta   90.00
_cell.angle_gamma   90.00
#
_symmetry.space_group_name_H-M   'P 1'
#
loop_
_entity.id
_entity.type
_entity.pdbx_description
1 polymer ?
#
loop_
_entity_poly.entity_id
_entity_poly.type
_entity_poly.pdbx_seq_one_letter_code
_entity_poly.pdbx_strand_id
1 'polypeptide(L)'
;MLNFQMTTTNPNAAQKTRTFTRLSQAEKEVINARVYVGIRYRNSDRTARVQGLRVANWVFKNYFRPVGDLRFWAQQEGVQE
;
A
#
# COMPACT_ATOMS: atom_id res chain seq x y z
N MET A 1 -2.75 -18.52 10.61
CA MET A 1 -1.77 -18.20 9.54
C MET A 1 -2.57 -17.67 8.35
N LEU A 2 -2.23 -16.49 7.81
CA LEU A 2 -2.91 -15.97 6.62
C LEU A 2 -2.38 -16.73 5.39
N ASN A 3 -3.25 -17.44 4.68
CA ASN A 3 -2.93 -18.06 3.40
C ASN A 3 -3.93 -17.52 2.38
N PHE A 4 -3.44 -16.92 1.30
CA PHE A 4 -4.29 -16.41 0.24
C PHE A 4 -3.65 -16.62 -1.13
N GLN A 5 -4.49 -16.60 -2.15
CA GLN A 5 -4.09 -16.79 -3.53
C GLN A 5 -4.49 -15.59 -4.38
N MET A 6 -3.69 -15.33 -5.41
CA MET A 6 -4.00 -14.35 -6.45
C MET A 6 -3.89 -15.06 -7.81
N THR A 7 -4.93 -14.95 -8.62
CA THR A 7 -4.99 -15.56 -9.96
C THR A 7 -5.17 -14.48 -11.00
N THR A 8 -4.33 -14.48 -12.04
CA THR A 8 -4.48 -13.57 -13.18
C THR A 8 -5.36 -14.16 -14.28
N THR A 9 -6.11 -13.29 -14.95
CA THR A 9 -6.88 -13.64 -16.16
C THR A 9 -6.06 -13.52 -17.44
N ASN A 10 -4.81 -13.03 -17.36
CA ASN A 10 -3.95 -12.92 -18.54
C ASN A 10 -3.69 -14.33 -19.14
N PRO A 11 -4.12 -14.59 -20.39
CA PRO A 11 -3.97 -15.90 -21.00
C PRO A 11 -2.49 -16.29 -21.21
N ASN A 12 -1.60 -15.30 -21.33
CA ASN A 12 -0.18 -15.49 -21.62
C ASN A 12 0.68 -15.63 -20.35
N ALA A 13 0.07 -15.64 -19.16
CA ALA A 13 0.81 -15.80 -17.91
C ALA A 13 1.33 -17.24 -17.77
N ALA A 14 2.66 -17.41 -17.73
CA ALA A 14 3.30 -18.72 -17.52
C ALA A 14 2.88 -19.38 -16.19
N GLN A 15 2.68 -18.57 -15.14
CA GLN A 15 2.11 -18.99 -13.87
C GLN A 15 0.87 -18.14 -13.57
N LYS A 16 -0.31 -18.77 -13.61
CA LYS A 16 -1.60 -18.08 -13.42
C LYS A 16 -1.91 -17.78 -11.95
N THR A 17 -1.64 -18.72 -11.07
CA THR A 17 -1.97 -18.62 -9.63
C THR A 17 -0.72 -18.57 -8.79
N ARG A 18 -0.71 -17.63 -7.84
CA ARG A 18 0.34 -17.49 -6.82
C ARG A 18 -0.25 -17.59 -5.43
N THR A 19 0.48 -18.22 -4.52
CA THR A 19 0.08 -18.42 -3.13
C THR A 19 1.02 -17.65 -2.22
N PHE A 20 0.45 -16.94 -1.24
CA PHE A 20 1.20 -16.11 -0.30
C PHE A 20 0.79 -16.42 1.14
N THR A 21 1.75 -16.28 2.05
CA THR A 21 1.55 -16.44 3.50
C THR A 21 1.57 -15.10 4.24
N ARG A 22 1.94 -14.00 3.55
CA ARG A 22 1.98 -12.64 4.07
C ARG A 22 1.60 -11.64 2.98
N LEU A 23 0.83 -10.61 3.33
CA LEU A 23 0.45 -9.54 2.40
C LEU A 23 1.68 -8.82 1.79
N SER A 24 2.77 -8.71 2.56
CA SER A 24 4.02 -8.08 2.09
C SER A 24 4.74 -8.87 0.99
N GLN A 25 4.46 -10.17 0.84
CA GLN A 25 4.99 -10.94 -0.29
C GLN A 25 4.33 -10.51 -1.60
N ALA A 26 2.99 -10.38 -1.60
CA ALA A 26 2.24 -9.88 -2.75
C ALA A 26 2.63 -8.44 -3.11
N GLU A 27 2.76 -7.56 -2.11
CA GLU A 27 3.25 -6.17 -2.29
C GLU A 27 4.62 -6.13 -2.98
N LYS A 28 5.59 -6.91 -2.47
CA LYS A 28 6.96 -6.97 -3.02
C LYS A 28 6.96 -7.47 -4.47
N GLU A 29 6.11 -8.44 -4.78
CA GLU A 29 6.02 -8.99 -6.13
C GLU A 29 5.48 -7.97 -7.13
N VAL A 30 4.41 -7.24 -6.78
CA VAL A 30 3.85 -6.18 -7.63
C VAL A 30 4.87 -5.06 -7.88
N ILE A 31 5.60 -4.65 -6.85
CA ILE A 31 6.68 -3.65 -6.99
C ILE A 31 7.75 -4.11 -7.98
N ASN A 32 8.20 -5.35 -7.86
CA ASN A 32 9.23 -5.89 -8.77
C ASN A 32 8.70 -6.07 -10.19
N ALA A 33 7.44 -6.50 -10.36
CA ALA A 33 6.83 -6.70 -11.67
C ALA A 33 6.85 -5.41 -12.52
N ARG A 34 6.56 -4.25 -11.91
CA ARG A 34 6.58 -2.96 -12.63
C ARG A 34 7.98 -2.55 -13.09
N VAL A 35 9.01 -2.94 -12.35
CA VAL A 35 10.41 -2.77 -12.74
C VAL A 35 10.78 -3.72 -13.88
N TYR A 36 10.40 -5.00 -13.79
CA TYR A 36 10.73 -6.01 -14.80
C TYR A 36 10.05 -5.77 -16.15
N VAL A 37 8.82 -5.23 -16.15
CA VAL A 37 8.12 -4.83 -17.38
C VAL A 37 8.66 -3.52 -17.95
N GLY A 38 9.51 -2.79 -17.22
CA GLY A 38 10.15 -1.57 -17.70
C GLY A 38 9.27 -0.31 -17.65
N ILE A 39 8.16 -0.34 -16.90
CA ILE A 39 7.20 0.78 -16.81
C ILE A 39 7.45 1.70 -15.60
N ARG A 40 8.34 1.33 -14.68
CA ARG A 40 8.68 2.12 -13.49
C ARG A 40 10.15 1.96 -13.09
N TYR A 41 10.75 3.04 -12.59
CA TYR A 41 12.06 2.96 -11.95
C TYR A 41 11.96 2.35 -10.56
N ARG A 42 12.96 1.54 -10.17
CA ARG A 42 13.04 0.90 -8.85
C ARG A 42 12.90 1.89 -7.70
N ASN A 43 13.49 3.08 -7.83
CA ASN A 43 13.38 4.11 -6.80
C ASN A 43 11.94 4.63 -6.66
N SER A 44 11.26 4.89 -7.77
CA SER A 44 9.88 5.38 -7.78
C SER A 44 8.93 4.43 -7.06
N ASP A 45 9.07 3.11 -7.26
CA ASP A 45 8.24 2.14 -6.54
C ASP A 45 8.58 2.05 -5.05
N ARG A 46 9.86 2.11 -4.67
CA ARG A 46 10.28 2.08 -3.25
C ARG A 46 9.74 3.30 -2.48
N THR A 47 9.84 4.49 -3.05
CA THR A 47 9.35 5.71 -2.41
C THR A 47 7.82 5.72 -2.34
N ALA A 48 7.12 5.34 -3.42
CA ALA A 48 5.66 5.26 -3.44
C ALA A 48 5.12 4.26 -2.40
N ARG A 49 5.83 3.15 -2.18
CA ARG A 49 5.51 2.18 -1.12
C ARG A 49 5.51 2.82 0.27
N VAL A 50 6.56 3.56 0.59
CA VAL A 50 6.69 4.26 1.88
C VAL A 50 5.58 5.30 2.03
N GLN A 51 5.27 6.05 0.97
CA GLN A 51 4.16 7.00 0.97
C GLN A 51 2.82 6.32 1.23
N GLY A 52 2.52 5.22 0.55
CA GLY A 52 1.29 4.45 0.75
C GLY A 52 1.16 3.93 2.19
N LEU A 53 2.25 3.46 2.79
CA LEU A 53 2.27 3.02 4.19
C LEU A 53 1.97 4.17 5.17
N ARG A 54 2.46 5.38 4.90
CA ARG A 54 2.14 6.56 5.72
C ARG A 54 0.64 6.89 5.66
N VAL A 55 0.05 6.85 4.46
CA VAL A 55 -1.39 7.04 4.28
C VAL A 55 -2.18 5.95 5.00
N ALA A 56 -1.82 4.67 4.82
CA ALA A 56 -2.50 3.56 5.48
C ALA A 56 -2.45 3.68 7.01
N ASN A 57 -1.29 4.04 7.58
CA ASN A 57 -1.15 4.27 9.02
C ASN A 57 -2.00 5.44 9.50
N TRP A 58 -2.04 6.53 8.73
CA TRP A 58 -2.89 7.67 9.04
C TRP A 58 -4.37 7.27 9.00
N VAL A 59 -4.82 6.55 7.97
CA VAL A 59 -6.21 6.08 7.87
C VAL A 59 -6.56 5.18 9.04
N PHE A 60 -5.73 4.18 9.35
CA PHE A 60 -5.99 3.26 10.46
C PHE A 60 -6.09 3.98 11.80
N LYS A 61 -5.22 4.97 12.05
CA LYS A 61 -5.24 5.79 13.27
C LYS A 61 -6.51 6.68 13.37
N ASN A 62 -7.07 7.07 12.23
CA ASN A 62 -8.16 8.06 12.17
C ASN A 62 -9.51 7.47 11.72
N TYR A 63 -9.60 6.17 11.46
CA TYR A 63 -10.76 5.53 10.82
C TYR A 63 -12.10 5.82 11.52
N PHE A 64 -12.11 5.92 12.85
CA PHE A 64 -13.30 6.21 13.65
C PHE A 64 -13.44 7.68 14.07
N ARG A 65 -12.61 8.58 13.54
CA ARG A 65 -12.72 10.01 13.85
C ARG A 65 -13.76 10.68 12.94
N PRO A 66 -14.50 11.69 13.43
CA PRO A 66 -15.44 12.45 12.60
C PRO A 66 -14.71 13.12 11.44
N VAL A 67 -15.25 12.99 10.23
CA VAL A 67 -14.76 13.74 9.07
C VAL A 67 -15.18 15.20 9.25
N GLY A 68 -14.21 16.11 9.40
CA GLY A 68 -14.48 17.55 9.57
C GLY A 68 -14.43 18.08 11.00
N ASP A 69 -13.93 17.31 11.98
CA ASP A 69 -13.63 17.87 13.30
C ASP A 69 -12.49 18.91 13.18
N LEU A 70 -12.83 20.20 13.22
CA LEU A 70 -11.89 21.31 13.11
C LEU A 70 -10.78 21.28 14.19
N ARG A 71 -11.01 20.58 15.32
CA ARG A 71 -10.00 20.38 16.37
C ARG A 71 -8.86 19.46 15.92
N PHE A 72 -9.08 18.64 14.89
CA PHE A 72 -8.04 17.78 14.31
C PHE A 72 -6.89 18.58 13.70
N TRP A 73 -7.21 19.69 13.01
CA TRP A 73 -6.23 20.58 12.41
C TRP A 73 -5.56 21.47 13.47
N ALA A 74 -6.33 21.95 14.46
CA ALA A 74 -5.80 22.75 15.57
C ALA A 74 -4.76 22.00 16.42
N GLN A 75 -4.93 20.69 16.65
CA GLN A 75 -3.94 19.87 17.37
C GLN A 75 -2.67 19.54 16.56
N GLN A 76 -2.72 19.59 15.23
CA GLN A 76 -1.55 19.37 14.38
C GLN A 76 -0.67 20.63 14.26
N GLU A 77 -1.27 21.82 14.37
CA GLU A 77 -0.55 23.10 14.21
C GLU A 77 0.02 23.69 15.52
N GLY A 78 -0.18 23.03 16.66
CA GLY A 78 0.46 23.45 17.93
C GLY A 78 0.01 24.81 18.44
N VAL A 79 -1.22 25.25 18.12
CA VAL A 79 -1.79 26.47 18.68
C VAL A 79 -2.17 26.20 20.13
N GLN A 80 -1.27 26.54 21.06
CA GLN A 80 -1.62 26.78 22.45
C GLN A 80 -2.29 28.16 22.56
N GLU A 81 -3.31 28.25 23.41
CA GLU A 81 -4.13 29.44 23.67
C GLU A 81 -3.33 30.72 23.93
#